data_AF-A0A0U1P0G3-F1
#
_entry.id   AF-A0A0U1P0G3-F1
#
_cell.length_a   1.000
_cell.length_b   1.000
_cell.length_c   1.000
_cell.angle_alpha   90.00
_cell.angle_beta   90.00
_cell.angle_gamma   90.00
#
_symmetry.space_group_name_H-M   'P 1'
#
loop_
_entity.id
_entity.type
_entity.pdbx_description
1 polymer ?
#
loop_
_entity_poly.entity_id
_entity_poly.type
_entity_poly.pdbx_seq_one_letter_code
_entity_poly.pdbx_strand_id
1 'polypeptide(L)' 'MSFNLNRINPNQTQVFFHDGRFETLTNEELEEFLLQMGLSEVDESIEQNVME' A
#
# COMPACT_ATOMS: atom_id res chain seq x y z
N MET A 1 0.54 10.80 6.87
CA MET A 1 1.70 9.89 6.70
C MET A 1 1.53 9.26 5.34
N SER A 2 2.36 9.59 4.36
CA SER A 2 2.23 9.05 3.00
C SER A 2 3.09 7.79 2.85
N PHE A 3 2.66 6.87 2.01
CA PHE A 3 3.37 5.67 1.61
C PHE A 3 2.94 5.36 0.17
N ASN A 4 3.72 4.58 -0.56
CA ASN A 4 3.36 4.12 -1.90
C ASN A 4 3.04 2.63 -1.86
N LEU A 5 2.07 2.20 -2.65
CA LEU A 5 1.76 0.79 -2.83
C LEU A 5 2.26 0.34 -4.21
N ASN A 6 2.83 -0.86 -4.28
CA ASN A 6 3.26 -1.49 -5.51
C ASN A 6 2.82 -2.95 -5.51
N ARG A 7 1.85 -3.29 -6.37
CA ARG A 7 1.39 -4.68 -6.49
C ARG A 7 2.41 -5.50 -7.24
N ILE A 8 3.10 -6.40 -6.54
CA ILE A 8 4.16 -7.23 -7.13
C ILE A 8 3.63 -8.54 -7.70
N ASN A 9 2.50 -9.03 -7.18
CA ASN A 9 1.78 -10.18 -7.73
C ASN A 9 0.30 -10.18 -7.26
N PRO A 10 -0.55 -11.10 -7.72
CA PRO A 10 -1.97 -11.09 -7.39
C PRO A 10 -2.30 -11.14 -5.89
N ASN A 11 -1.38 -11.68 -5.07
CA ASN A 11 -1.59 -11.97 -3.65
C ASN A 11 -0.71 -11.13 -2.73
N GLN A 12 0.17 -10.29 -3.27
CA GLN A 12 1.14 -9.53 -2.49
C GLN A 12 1.35 -8.12 -3.04
N THR A 13 1.45 -7.17 -2.12
CA THR A 13 1.68 -5.75 -2.36
C THR A 13 2.83 -5.26 -1.51
N GLN A 14 3.72 -4.47 -2.09
CA GLN A 14 4.77 -3.79 -1.36
C GLN A 14 4.33 -2.41 -0.93
N VAL A 15 4.47 -2.11 0.35
CA VAL A 15 4.26 -0.78 0.93
C VAL A 15 5.63 -0.12 1.07
N PHE A 16 5.84 1.00 0.39
CA PHE A 16 7.05 1.80 0.47
C PHE A 16 6.86 3.00 1.41
N PHE A 17 7.73 3.10 2.40
CA PHE A 17 7.73 4.18 3.39
C PHE A 17 8.76 5.26 3.01
N HIS A 18 8.56 6.49 3.50
CA HIS A 18 9.47 7.62 3.25
C HIS A 18 10.88 7.46 3.81
N ASP A 19 11.07 6.55 4.77
CA ASP A 19 12.38 6.22 5.32
C ASP A 19 13.17 5.23 4.45
N GLY A 20 12.63 4.88 3.27
CA GLY A 20 13.25 3.98 2.32
C GLY A 20 13.06 2.49 2.65
N ARG A 21 12.30 2.17 3.70
CA ARG A 21 11.90 0.79 3.97
C ARG A 21 10.73 0.38 3.07
N PHE A 22 10.63 -0.91 2.82
CA PHE A 22 9.46 -1.50 2.23
C PHE A 22 9.05 -2.76 3.00
N GLU A 23 7.75 -2.99 3.07
CA GLU A 23 7.16 -4.22 3.61
C GLU A 23 6.35 -4.90 2.53
N THR A 24 6.48 -6.22 2.41
CA THR A 24 5.66 -7.01 1.50
C THR A 24 4.52 -7.61 2.29
N LEU A 25 3.30 -7.17 1.98
CA LEU A 25 2.09 -7.60 2.65
C LEU A 25 1.27 -8.47 1.71
N THR A 26 0.66 -9.51 2.25
CA THR A 26 -0.44 -10.20 1.59
C THR A 26 -1.66 -9.28 1.48
N ASN A 27 -2.66 -9.68 0.69
CA ASN A 27 -3.91 -8.90 0.59
C ASN A 27 -4.58 -8.72 1.97
N GLU A 28 -4.61 -9.78 2.80
CA GLU A 28 -5.19 -9.73 4.15
C GLU A 28 -4.40 -8.77 5.06
N GLU A 29 -3.07 -8.86 5.06
CA GLU A 29 -2.21 -7.97 5.86
C GLU A 29 -2.27 -6.51 5.38
N LEU A 30 -2.41 -6.29 4.06
CA LEU A 30 -2.58 -4.95 3.50
C LEU A 30 -3.90 -4.33 3.94
N GLU A 31 -5.01 -5.08 3.89
CA GLU A 31 -6.31 -4.60 4.35
C GLU A 31 -6.29 -4.20 5.83
N GLU A 32 -5.66 -5.04 6.68
CA GLU A 32 -5.47 -4.71 8.09
C GLU A 32 -4.59 -3.48 8.29
N PHE A 33 -3.50 -3.35 7.53
CA PHE A 33 -2.61 -2.18 7.57
C PHE A 33 -3.35 -0.89 7.20
N LEU A 34 -4.14 -0.92 6.13
CA LEU A 34 -4.92 0.22 5.67
C LEU A 34 -6.00 0.61 6.68
N LEU A 35 -6.67 -0.38 7.28
CA LEU A 35 -7.64 -0.16 8.35
C LEU A 35 -7.01 0.48 9.59
N GLN A 36 -5.84 0.02 10.01
CA GLN A 36 -5.08 0.61 11.13
C GLN A 36 -4.67 2.06 10.86
N MET A 37 -4.37 2.39 9.60
CA MET A 37 -4.03 3.75 9.18
C MET A 37 -5.26 4.66 9.03
N GLY A 38 -6.48 4.13 9.25
CA GLY A 38 -7.73 4.86 9.05
C GLY A 38 -8.08 5.11 7.58
N LEU A 39 -7.45 4.35 6.67
CA LEU A 39 -7.68 4.39 5.23
C LEU A 39 -8.61 3.24 4.85
N SER A 40 -9.87 3.36 5.26
CA SER A 40 -10.92 2.37 4.98
C SER A 40 -11.39 2.35 3.53
N GLU A 41 -11.05 3.38 2.76
CA GLU A 41 -11.35 3.50 1.33
C GLU A 41 -10.05 3.86 0.61
N VAL A 42 -9.22 2.86 0.30
CA VAL A 42 -8.21 3.01 -0.74
C VAL A 42 -8.95 2.97 -2.08
N ASP A 43 -9.56 4.11 -2.37
CA ASP A 43 -10.08 4.48 -3.67
C ASP A 43 -8.96 4.27 -4.71
N GLU A 44 -9.34 3.85 -5.93
CA GLU A 44 -8.48 3.54 -7.08
C GLU A 44 -7.37 4.59 -7.35
N SER A 45 -7.45 5.76 -6.72
CA SER A 45 -6.41 6.78 -6.57
C SER A 45 -5.02 6.29 -6.11
N ILE A 46 -4.86 5.20 -5.34
CA ILE A 46 -3.50 4.71 -5.00
C ILE A 46 -2.80 4.04 -6.19
N GLU A 47 -3.53 3.56 -7.20
CA GLU A 47 -2.93 3.16 -8.48
C GLU A 47 -2.40 4.37 -9.28
N GLN A 48 -2.79 5.60 -8.94
CA GLN A 48 -2.47 6.80 -9.74
C GLN A 48 -1.29 7.63 -9.26
N ASN A 49 -0.65 7.32 -8.12
CA ASN A 49 0.61 8.00 -7.77
C ASN A 49 1.86 7.26 -8.26
N VAL A 50 1.68 6.21 -9.06
CA VAL A 50 2.72 5.64 -9.93
C VAL A 50 2.77 6.47 -11.21
N MET A 51 3.31 7.68 -11.12
CA MET A 51 3.94 8.51 -12.18
C MET A 51 3.75 9.99 -11.85
N GLU A 52 4.73 10.58 -11.15
CA GLU A 52 5.47 11.79 -11.57
C GLU A 52 6.85 11.79 -10.91
#